data_AF-A0A1Q7D0F1-F1
#
_entry.id   AF-A0A1Q7D0F1-F1
#
_cell.length_a   1.000
_cell.length_b   1.000
_cell.length_c   1.000
_cell.angle_alpha   90.00
_cell.angle_beta   90.00
_cell.angle_gamma   90.00
#
_symmetry.space_group_name_H-M   'P 1'
#
loop_
_entity.id
_entity.type
_entity.pdbx_description
1 polymer ?
#
loop_
_entity_poly.entity_id
_entity_poly.type
_entity_poly.pdbx_seq_one_letter_code
_entity_poly.pdbx_strand_id
1 'polypeptide(L)'
;MSAVIVSGGKQYRVAPGDRILVDRLVAEPGASVKLGPVLLFSDGKEIKVGAPAVDGLDVDAKVIAHQRGPRLESIRYKSKKRVRVHRGGRAHLTALEIIAVGGIGLETAEREQAETKTKTKGRAKATPKKKAAAPTAEVAEEKSEPVAGEKAESPKKASRRRSRKETE
;
A
#
# COMPACT_ATOMS: atom_id res chain seq x y z
N MET A 1 13.78 20.33 14.55
CA MET A 1 14.47 19.76 13.38
C MET A 1 13.44 19.49 12.30
N SER A 2 13.74 19.82 11.04
CA SER A 2 12.84 19.58 9.91
C SER A 2 13.61 19.37 8.60
N ALA A 3 13.07 18.54 7.73
CA ALA A 3 13.56 18.34 6.37
C ALA A 3 12.49 18.64 5.32
N VAL A 4 12.92 18.92 4.10
CA VAL A 4 12.06 18.96 2.92
C VAL A 4 12.44 17.80 2.01
N ILE A 5 11.49 16.89 1.80
CA ILE A 5 11.67 15.68 0.98
C ILE A 5 10.86 15.75 -0.30
N VAL A 6 11.33 15.07 -1.34
CA VAL A 6 10.56 14.85 -2.58
C VAL A 6 9.95 13.45 -2.57
N SER A 7 8.64 13.37 -2.76
CA SER A 7 7.93 12.10 -2.97
C SER A 7 6.80 12.28 -3.98
N GLY A 8 6.70 11.39 -4.96
CA GLY A 8 5.67 11.46 -6.01
C GLY A 8 5.71 12.75 -6.86
N GLY A 9 6.87 13.40 -6.97
CA GLY A 9 7.03 14.68 -7.67
C GLY A 9 6.55 15.90 -6.88
N LYS A 10 6.19 15.73 -5.60
CA LYS A 10 5.80 16.82 -4.68
C LYS A 10 6.82 16.94 -3.56
N GLN A 11 6.91 18.15 -2.99
CA GLN A 11 7.76 18.42 -1.84
C GLN A 11 6.93 18.43 -0.55
N TYR A 12 7.45 17.79 0.50
CA TYR A 12 6.83 17.73 1.82
C TYR A 12 7.81 18.20 2.88
N ARG A 13 7.33 19.06 3.78
CA ARG A 13 8.06 19.38 5.01
C ARG A 13 7.76 18.31 6.05
N VAL A 14 8.80 17.76 6.65
CA VAL A 14 8.70 16.66 7.61
C VAL A 14 9.57 16.91 8.84
N ALA A 15 9.06 16.52 9.99
CA ALA A 15 9.79 16.35 11.24
C ALA A 15 9.63 14.91 11.74
N PRO A 16 10.54 14.40 12.59
CA PRO A 16 10.35 13.10 13.23
C PRO A 16 9.04 13.07 14.05
N GLY A 17 8.26 12.02 13.89
CA GLY A 17 6.92 11.86 14.48
C GLY A 17 5.76 12.36 13.61
N ASP A 18 6.03 13.07 12.51
CA ASP A 18 4.97 13.57 11.63
C ASP A 18 4.27 12.44 10.85
N ARG A 19 2.97 12.63 10.63
CA ARG A 19 2.17 11.79 9.76
C ARG A 19 1.84 12.51 8.47
N ILE A 20 2.33 11.98 7.35
CA ILE A 20 2.15 12.58 6.03
C ILE A 20 1.39 11.65 5.08
N LEU A 21 0.64 12.25 4.16
CA LEU A 21 -0.01 11.55 3.06
C LEU A 21 0.76 11.79 1.78
N VAL A 22 1.30 10.72 1.22
CA VAL A 22 2.02 10.73 -0.05
C VAL A 22 1.28 9.91 -1.09
N ASP A 23 1.73 10.02 -2.34
CA ASP A 23 1.21 9.20 -3.43
C ASP A 23 1.46 7.70 -3.17
N ARG A 24 0.83 6.83 -3.95
CA ARG A 24 0.87 5.38 -3.67
C ARG A 24 2.30 4.84 -3.81
N LEU A 25 2.79 4.20 -2.75
CA LEU A 25 4.08 3.49 -2.73
C LEU A 25 3.86 1.98 -2.80
N VAL A 26 4.82 1.27 -3.40
CA VAL A 26 4.86 -0.19 -3.51
C VAL A 26 5.57 -0.77 -2.28
N ALA A 27 4.95 -0.64 -1.11
CA ALA A 27 5.46 -1.15 0.16
C ALA A 27 4.28 -1.62 1.01
N GLU A 28 4.46 -2.68 1.79
CA GLU A 28 3.39 -3.21 2.65
C GLU A 28 3.15 -2.34 3.90
N PRO A 29 1.92 -2.32 4.45
CA PRO A 29 1.66 -1.65 5.72
C PRO A 29 2.53 -2.25 6.83
N GLY A 30 3.19 -1.40 7.59
CA GLY A 30 4.14 -1.76 8.65
C GLY A 30 5.61 -1.81 8.20
N ALA A 31 5.89 -1.82 6.90
CA ALA A 31 7.25 -1.78 6.37
C ALA A 31 7.93 -0.43 6.61
N SER A 32 9.24 -0.46 6.82
CA SER A 32 10.09 0.73 6.81
C SER A 32 10.55 1.05 5.39
N VAL A 33 10.45 2.32 4.99
CA VAL A 33 10.80 2.84 3.67
C VAL A 33 11.74 4.02 3.85
N LYS A 34 12.83 4.04 3.08
CA LYS A 34 13.74 5.17 2.98
C LYS A 34 13.29 6.13 1.89
N LEU A 35 13.22 7.42 2.21
CA LEU A 35 12.84 8.49 1.28
C LEU A 35 14.10 9.32 0.94
N GLY A 36 14.46 9.34 -0.35
CA GLY A 36 15.84 9.56 -0.80
C GLY A 36 16.24 10.95 -1.33
N PRO A 37 15.36 11.85 -1.82
CA PRO A 37 15.81 13.21 -2.11
C PRO A 37 15.41 14.15 -0.97
N VAL A 38 16.35 14.42 -0.07
CA VAL A 38 16.24 15.53 0.89
C VAL A 38 16.80 16.78 0.23
N LEU A 39 15.97 17.80 0.02
CA LEU A 39 16.36 19.06 -0.59
C LEU A 39 16.93 20.03 0.43
N LEU A 40 16.38 20.00 1.64
CA LEU A 40 16.75 20.90 2.72
C LEU A 40 16.67 20.13 4.03
N PHE A 41 17.65 20.37 4.89
CA PHE A 41 17.68 19.87 6.25
C PHE A 41 17.98 21.00 7.22
N SER A 42 17.23 21.07 8.31
CA SER A 42 17.40 22.09 9.34
C SER A 42 17.39 21.47 10.72
N ASP A 43 18.52 21.59 11.42
CA ASP A 43 18.71 21.18 12.80
C ASP A 43 18.24 22.24 13.81
N GLY A 44 17.71 23.36 13.32
CA GLY A 44 17.29 24.52 14.13
C GLY A 44 18.43 25.49 14.47
N LYS A 45 19.69 25.09 14.28
CA LYS A 45 20.88 25.97 14.37
C LYS A 45 21.53 26.16 13.01
N GLU A 46 21.70 25.07 12.28
CA GLU A 46 22.25 25.05 10.93
C GLU A 46 21.19 24.62 9.92
N ILE A 47 21.27 25.19 8.71
CA ILE A 47 20.42 24.86 7.58
C ILE A 47 21.32 24.38 6.45
N LYS A 48 21.18 23.12 6.07
CA LYS A 48 21.86 22.53 4.91
C LYS A 48 20.90 22.56 3.73
N VAL A 49 21.28 23.27 2.68
CA VAL A 49 20.52 23.37 1.43
C VAL A 49 21.26 22.57 0.37
N GLY A 50 20.56 21.64 -0.27
CA GLY A 50 21.10 20.80 -1.32
C GLY A 50 21.15 21.51 -2.68
N ALA A 51 21.99 21.01 -3.58
CA ALA A 51 22.11 21.48 -4.95
C ALA A 51 22.37 20.29 -5.89
N PRO A 52 21.37 19.48 -6.29
CA PRO A 52 19.92 19.59 -6.08
C PRO A 52 19.36 18.86 -4.84
N ALA A 53 20.12 17.93 -4.25
CA ALA A 53 19.78 17.24 -3.01
C ALA A 53 20.98 17.30 -2.04
N VAL A 54 20.74 17.03 -0.76
CA VAL A 54 21.80 16.89 0.24
C VAL A 54 22.31 15.45 0.18
N ASP A 55 23.57 15.25 -0.22
CA ASP A 55 24.15 13.92 -0.33
C ASP A 55 24.25 13.21 1.03
N GLY A 56 23.97 11.90 1.03
CA GLY A 56 24.11 11.04 2.21
C GLY A 56 23.04 11.23 3.29
N LEU A 57 21.94 11.94 3.00
CA LEU A 57 20.86 12.17 3.95
C LEU A 57 19.58 11.47 3.48
N ASP A 58 19.18 10.45 4.23
CA ASP A 58 17.93 9.71 4.02
C ASP A 58 16.90 10.03 5.13
N VAL A 59 15.62 9.88 4.80
CA VAL A 59 14.53 9.92 5.78
C VAL A 59 13.94 8.53 5.94
N ASP A 60 13.99 7.99 7.15
CA ASP A 60 13.37 6.72 7.50
C ASP A 60 11.90 6.95 7.87
N ALA A 61 11.00 6.31 7.14
CA ALA A 61 9.56 6.39 7.36
C ALA A 61 8.96 4.98 7.51
N LYS A 62 7.88 4.87 8.28
CA LYS A 62 7.07 3.67 8.38
C LYS A 62 5.76 3.84 7.63
N VAL A 63 5.37 2.82 6.87
CA VAL A 63 4.05 2.78 6.24
C VAL A 63 3.02 2.43 7.31
N ILE A 64 2.07 3.33 7.57
CA ILE A 64 0.95 3.04 8.49
C ILE A 64 -0.10 2.22 7.73
N ALA A 65 -0.61 2.79 6.63
CA ALA A 65 -1.69 2.21 5.87
C ALA A 65 -1.76 2.79 4.45
N HIS A 66 -2.36 2.03 3.54
CA HIS A 66 -2.83 2.58 2.27
C HIS A 66 -4.29 2.97 2.39
N GLN A 67 -4.62 4.18 1.97
CA GLN A 67 -5.97 4.68 1.99
C GLN A 67 -6.36 5.33 0.68
N ARG A 68 -7.66 5.47 0.46
CA ARG A 68 -8.20 6.19 -0.69
C ARG A 68 -8.52 7.61 -0.24
N GLY A 69 -8.12 8.58 -1.05
CA GLY A 69 -8.47 9.97 -0.83
C GLY A 69 -9.98 10.22 -0.94
N PRO A 70 -10.40 11.47 -0.65
CA PRO A 70 -11.77 11.90 -0.87
C PRO A 70 -12.17 11.67 -2.33
N ARG A 71 -13.46 11.39 -2.56
CA ARG A 71 -13.99 11.27 -3.92
C ARG A 71 -14.05 12.67 -4.50
N LEU A 72 -13.32 12.90 -5.59
CA LEU A 72 -13.41 14.12 -6.37
C LEU A 72 -14.40 13.86 -7.51
N GLU A 73 -15.45 14.66 -7.57
CA GLU A 73 -16.44 14.60 -8.64
C GLU A 73 -16.09 15.61 -9.73
N SER A 74 -15.96 15.10 -10.95
CA SER A 74 -15.75 15.88 -12.17
C SER A 74 -17.02 15.81 -13.01
N ILE A 75 -17.54 16.99 -13.36
CA ILE A 75 -18.71 17.13 -14.22
C ILE A 75 -18.29 17.85 -15.48
N ARG A 76 -18.43 17.17 -16.63
CA ARG A 76 -18.34 17.82 -17.94
C ARG A 76 -19.74 18.18 -18.40
N TYR A 77 -20.06 19.46 -18.39
CA TYR A 77 -21.33 19.99 -18.85
C TYR A 77 -21.12 20.96 -20.02
N LYS A 78 -21.91 20.80 -21.10
CA LYS A 78 -22.01 21.80 -22.18
C LYS A 78 -23.47 22.11 -22.45
N SER A 79 -23.84 23.39 -22.29
CA SER A 79 -25.21 23.87 -22.50
C SER A 79 -25.65 23.65 -23.95
N LYS A 80 -26.92 23.25 -24.15
CA LYS A 80 -27.56 23.02 -25.47
C LYS A 80 -26.83 22.03 -26.39
N LYS A 81 -25.84 21.28 -25.90
CA LYS A 81 -25.11 20.24 -26.64
C LYS A 81 -25.41 18.82 -26.17
N ARG A 82 -26.37 18.64 -25.26
CA ARG A 82 -26.71 17.35 -24.62
C ARG A 82 -25.47 16.65 -24.02
N VAL A 83 -24.49 17.43 -23.55
CA VAL A 83 -23.31 16.88 -22.86
C VAL A 83 -23.48 17.17 -21.36
N ARG A 84 -23.72 16.10 -20.59
CA ARG A 84 -23.67 16.11 -19.12
C ARG A 84 -23.09 14.78 -18.67
N VAL A 85 -21.79 14.75 -18.42
CA VAL A 85 -21.06 13.55 -18.00
C VAL A 85 -20.56 13.76 -16.58
N HIS A 86 -20.95 12.86 -15.68
CA HIS A 86 -20.49 12.83 -14.29
C HIS A 86 -19.50 11.68 -14.11
N ARG A 87 -18.32 11.98 -13.59
CA ARG A 87 -17.29 10.99 -13.25
C ARG A 87 -16.73 11.31 -11.87
N GLY A 88 -16.47 10.27 -11.09
CA GLY A 88 -15.80 10.39 -9.81
C GLY A 88 -14.46 9.67 -9.84
N GLY A 89 -13.43 10.29 -9.29
CA GLY A 89 -12.12 9.68 -9.07
C GLY A 89 -11.75 9.71 -7.59
N ARG A 90 -10.93 8.75 -7.15
CA ARG A 90 -10.28 8.79 -5.83
C ARG A 90 -8.79 8.53 -6.03
N ALA A 91 -7.96 9.34 -5.40
CA ALA A 91 -6.52 9.10 -5.36
C ALA A 91 -6.20 7.91 -4.44
N HIS A 92 -5.18 7.13 -4.79
CA HIS A 92 -4.60 6.13 -3.90
C HIS A 92 -3.44 6.80 -3.16
N LEU A 93 -3.51 6.82 -1.83
CA LEU A 93 -2.56 7.49 -0.97
C LEU A 93 -1.95 6.50 0.01
N THR A 94 -0.74 6.82 0.46
CA THR A 94 -0.05 6.07 1.51
C THR A 94 0.14 7.00 2.70
N ALA A 95 -0.32 6.58 3.87
CA ALA A 95 -0.04 7.26 5.12
C ALA A 95 1.31 6.77 5.65
N LEU A 96 2.23 7.71 5.85
CA LEU A 96 3.55 7.47 6.39
C LEU A 96 3.69 8.14 7.76
N GLU A 97 4.44 7.51 8.64
CA GLU A 97 4.94 8.07 9.89
C GLU A 97 6.45 8.24 9.77
N ILE A 98 6.97 9.43 10.04
CA ILE A 98 8.40 9.70 9.93
C ILE A 98 9.10 9.27 11.22
N ILE A 99 10.09 8.37 11.13
CA ILE A 99 10.83 7.85 12.29
C ILE A 99 12.05 8.74 12.57
N ALA A 100 12.89 8.92 11.55
CA ALA A 100 14.17 9.61 11.67
C ALA A 100 14.52 10.36 10.39
N VAL A 101 15.31 11.41 10.54
CA VAL A 101 15.85 12.21 9.44
C VAL A 101 17.36 12.25 9.60
N GLY A 102 18.11 11.66 8.66
CA GLY A 102 19.58 11.61 8.71
C GLY A 102 20.15 10.83 9.91
N GLY A 103 19.43 9.81 10.39
CA GLY A 103 19.86 8.99 11.55
C GLY A 103 19.60 9.64 12.91
N ILE A 104 19.07 10.87 12.95
CA ILE A 104 18.66 11.55 14.18
C ILE A 104 17.13 11.49 14.24
N GLY A 105 16.59 10.79 15.23
CA GLY A 105 15.14 10.51 15.32
C GLY A 105 14.78 9.82 16.63
N LEU A 106 13.51 9.45 16.78
CA LEU A 106 13.02 8.77 17.98
C LEU A 106 13.84 7.49 18.22
N GLU A 107 14.53 7.43 19.36
CA GLU A 107 15.28 6.23 19.75
C GLU A 107 14.33 5.03 19.73
N THR A 108 14.67 4.04 18.91
CA THR A 108 13.91 2.78 18.82
C THR A 108 14.24 1.95 20.05
N ALA A 109 13.65 2.32 21.20
CA ALA A 109 13.95 1.73 22.50
C ALA A 109 13.30 0.35 22.76
N GLU A 110 12.59 -0.27 21.80
CA GLU A 110 11.82 -1.49 22.09
C GLU A 110 12.05 -2.70 21.15
N ARG A 111 13.03 -2.66 20.23
CA ARG A 111 13.27 -3.81 19.32
C ARG A 111 14.40 -4.76 19.70
N GLU A 112 15.28 -4.43 20.66
CA GLU A 112 16.32 -5.38 21.11
C GLU A 112 15.88 -6.35 22.21
N GLN A 113 14.73 -6.13 22.87
CA GLN A 113 14.30 -6.98 23.99
C GLN A 113 13.41 -8.18 23.59
N ALA A 114 12.99 -8.27 22.32
CA ALA A 114 12.15 -9.37 21.85
C ALA A 114 12.95 -10.56 21.28
N GLU A 115 14.18 -10.35 20.81
CA GLU A 115 15.00 -11.41 20.17
C GLU A 115 15.90 -12.18 21.16
N THR A 116 16.14 -11.66 22.36
CA THR A 116 17.01 -12.29 23.36
C THR A 116 16.29 -13.30 24.28
N LYS A 117 14.95 -13.36 24.27
CA LYS A 117 14.17 -14.30 25.12
C LYS A 117 13.76 -15.61 24.44
N THR A 118 13.91 -15.75 23.12
CA THR A 118 13.48 -16.96 22.38
C THR A 118 14.60 -17.95 22.04
N LYS A 119 15.87 -17.67 22.36
CA LYS A 119 16.99 -18.60 22.08
C LYS A 119 17.49 -19.41 23.28
N THR A 120 16.92 -19.24 24.47
CA THR A 120 17.34 -19.95 25.70
C THR A 120 16.20 -20.75 26.32
N LYS A 121 15.72 -21.76 25.60
CA LYS A 121 15.12 -22.97 26.20
C LYS A 121 15.09 -24.12 25.20
N GLY A 122 15.93 -25.13 25.46
CA GLY A 122 15.57 -26.52 25.18
C GLY A 122 16.08 -27.15 23.88
N ARG A 123 17.40 -27.26 23.72
CA ARG A 123 17.99 -28.40 23.00
C ARG A 123 17.90 -29.62 23.90
N ALA A 124 16.93 -30.50 23.67
CA ALA A 124 16.92 -31.87 24.19
C ALA A 124 16.41 -32.84 23.12
N LYS A 125 17.18 -33.91 22.98
CA LYS A 125 17.31 -34.90 21.90
C LYS A 125 16.21 -35.97 21.94
N ALA A 126 15.63 -36.33 20.80
CA ALA A 126 15.10 -37.69 20.54
C ALA A 126 15.07 -38.00 19.02
N THR A 127 15.44 -39.23 18.69
CA THR A 127 15.85 -39.81 17.39
C THR A 127 14.67 -40.33 16.52
N PRO A 128 14.91 -40.62 15.21
CA PRO A 128 13.85 -40.80 14.22
C PRO A 128 13.36 -42.26 14.09
N LYS A 129 12.07 -42.47 13.78
CA LYS A 129 11.54 -43.73 13.27
C LYS A 129 10.79 -43.52 11.95
N LYS A 130 11.00 -44.49 11.06
CA LYS A 130 10.69 -44.57 9.62
C LYS A 130 9.49 -45.50 9.40
N LYS A 131 8.54 -45.14 8.52
CA LYS A 131 7.69 -46.03 7.69
C LYS A 131 6.85 -45.16 6.71
N ALA A 132 7.21 -45.09 5.42
CA ALA A 132 6.70 -45.86 4.26
C ALA A 132 5.26 -45.48 3.85
N ALA A 133 5.06 -44.79 2.70
CA ALA A 133 4.70 -45.33 1.36
C ALA A 133 3.18 -45.62 1.26
N ALA A 134 2.40 -45.34 0.21
CA ALA A 134 2.60 -44.97 -1.20
C ALA A 134 1.25 -44.37 -1.77
N PRO A 135 1.26 -43.76 -2.97
CA PRO A 135 0.10 -43.17 -3.66
C PRO A 135 -0.54 -44.12 -4.70
N THR A 136 -1.77 -43.84 -5.12
CA THR A 136 -2.51 -44.49 -6.23
C THR A 136 -3.68 -43.56 -6.61
N ALA A 137 -4.15 -43.35 -7.84
CA ALA A 137 -3.70 -43.48 -9.22
C ALA A 137 -4.81 -42.80 -10.08
N GLU A 138 -4.42 -42.19 -11.22
CA GLU A 138 -5.00 -42.23 -12.59
C GLU A 138 -6.54 -42.36 -12.77
N VAL A 139 -7.19 -41.67 -13.72
CA VAL A 139 -7.26 -41.94 -15.18
C VAL A 139 -7.81 -40.66 -15.85
N ALA A 140 -7.08 -40.00 -16.75
CA ALA A 140 -6.98 -40.21 -18.20
C ALA A 140 -8.13 -39.62 -19.05
N GLU A 141 -7.66 -39.02 -20.12
CA GLU A 141 -8.24 -38.13 -21.11
C GLU A 141 -8.88 -38.97 -22.23
N GLU A 142 -10.08 -38.60 -22.72
CA GLU A 142 -10.50 -39.01 -24.06
C GLU A 142 -11.30 -37.89 -24.75
N LYS A 143 -10.73 -37.42 -25.87
CA LYS A 143 -11.33 -36.50 -26.83
C LYS A 143 -12.39 -37.22 -27.65
N SER A 144 -13.56 -36.61 -27.83
CA SER A 144 -14.31 -36.70 -29.10
C SER A 144 -15.33 -35.55 -29.22
N GLU A 145 -15.00 -34.59 -30.09
CA GLU A 145 -15.98 -33.84 -30.90
C GLU A 145 -15.91 -34.46 -32.31
N PRO A 146 -16.97 -34.43 -33.16
CA PRO A 146 -17.81 -33.24 -33.36
C PRO A 146 -19.30 -33.47 -33.73
N VAL A 147 -19.98 -32.32 -33.89
CA VAL A 147 -21.10 -32.01 -34.82
C VAL A 147 -22.51 -31.84 -34.24
N ALA A 148 -22.94 -30.57 -34.29
CA ALA A 148 -24.27 -30.00 -34.55
C ALA A 148 -25.38 -30.05 -33.47
N GLY A 149 -25.98 -28.87 -33.24
CA GLY A 149 -27.42 -28.75 -33.00
C GLY A 149 -27.83 -28.05 -31.71
N GLU A 150 -28.49 -26.90 -31.88
CA GLU A 150 -29.41 -26.23 -30.95
C GLU A 150 -28.90 -25.54 -29.67
N LYS A 151 -29.04 -24.21 -29.70
CA LYS A 151 -29.03 -23.32 -28.55
C LYS A 151 -30.28 -23.54 -27.71
N ALA A 152 -30.11 -23.95 -26.45
CA ALA A 152 -31.14 -23.84 -25.42
C ALA A 152 -30.75 -22.78 -24.38
N GLU A 153 -31.74 -21.95 -24.08
CA GLU A 153 -31.76 -20.71 -23.32
C GLU A 153 -31.59 -20.91 -21.82
N SER A 154 -30.88 -20.01 -21.12
CA SER A 154 -30.87 -19.92 -19.66
C SER A 154 -30.88 -18.45 -19.18
N PRO A 155 -31.47 -18.17 -18.00
CA PRO A 155 -32.44 -17.08 -17.85
C PRO A 155 -31.86 -15.76 -17.31
N LYS A 156 -32.45 -14.64 -17.77
CA LYS A 156 -32.22 -13.28 -17.26
C LYS A 156 -32.71 -13.14 -15.81
N LYS A 157 -31.82 -12.79 -14.89
CA LYS A 157 -32.20 -12.39 -13.51
C LYS A 157 -32.38 -10.88 -13.41
N ALA A 158 -33.54 -10.50 -12.88
CA ALA A 158 -34.20 -9.21 -12.91
C ALA A 158 -33.43 -8.03 -12.27
N SER A 159 -33.56 -6.86 -12.90
CA SER A 159 -33.12 -5.57 -12.36
C SER A 159 -33.97 -5.16 -11.16
N ARG A 160 -33.35 -5.03 -9.98
CA ARG A 160 -34.00 -4.37 -8.83
C ARG A 160 -33.90 -2.86 -8.97
N ARG A 161 -34.96 -2.27 -9.52
CA ARG A 161 -35.27 -0.84 -9.43
C ARG A 161 -35.61 -0.54 -7.96
N ARG A 162 -34.78 0.23 -7.24
CA ARG A 162 -35.16 0.79 -5.94
C ARG A 162 -35.44 2.28 -6.08
N SER A 163 -36.54 2.63 -5.42
CA SER A 163 -37.44 3.76 -5.59
C SER A 163 -36.86 5.09 -5.09
N ARG A 164 -37.33 6.16 -5.75
CA ARG A 164 -37.39 7.54 -5.27
C ARG A 164 -37.88 7.54 -3.82
N LYS A 165 -37.16 8.19 -2.91
CA LYS A 165 -37.69 8.59 -1.60
C LYS A 165 -38.04 10.08 -1.72
N GLU A 166 -39.34 10.35 -1.62
CA GLU A 166 -39.92 11.68 -1.57
C GLU A 166 -39.59 12.36 -0.24
N THR A 167 -39.48 13.68 -0.33
CA THR A 167 -39.33 14.67 0.72
C THR A 167 -40.67 14.93 1.40
N GLU A 168 -40.67 14.96 2.73
CA GLU A 168 -41.44 15.89 3.57
C GLU A 168 -40.47 16.53 4.56
#